data_AF-A0A9E5ET12-F1
#
_entry.id   AF-A0A9E5ET12-F1
#
_cell.length_a   1.000
_cell.length_b   1.000
_cell.length_c   1.000
_cell.angle_alpha   90.00
_cell.angle_beta   90.00
_cell.angle_gamma   90.00
#
_symmetry.space_group_name_H-M   'P 1'
#
loop_
_entity.id
_entity.type
_entity.pdbx_description
1 polymer ?
#
loop_
_entity_poly.entity_id
_entity_poly.type
_entity_poly.pdbx_seq_one_letter_code
_entity_poly.pdbx_strand_id
1 'polypeptide(L)'
;MLVFTTFLLMLIVSYAFFQEGLFVAFCNFVNMLLAFVVVVGFYEPVAVFFEELLRDSFADGFEDAIAMVGLFLVSFGALKVLALQLAPSVIVYQHLVHTLGGVVVGLIAGYFLSGFLWC
;
A
#
# COMPACT_ATOMS: atom_id res chain seq x y z
N MET A 1 -6.69 -18.81 10.10
CA MET A 1 -7.29 -17.70 9.33
C MET A 1 -6.23 -16.79 8.70
N LEU A 2 -5.26 -16.29 9.47
CA LEU A 2 -4.13 -15.44 9.00
C LEU A 2 -3.52 -15.86 7.64
N VAL A 3 -3.12 -17.12 7.49
CA VAL A 3 -2.52 -17.62 6.23
C VAL A 3 -3.45 -17.47 5.03
N PHE A 4 -4.73 -17.81 5.20
CA PHE A 4 -5.72 -17.72 4.13
C PHE A 4 -5.94 -16.28 3.68
N THR A 5 -6.07 -15.35 4.63
CA THR A 5 -6.25 -13.93 4.36
C THR A 5 -5.01 -13.28 3.75
N THR A 6 -3.80 -13.71 4.14
CA THR A 6 -2.55 -13.27 3.50
C THR A 6 -2.49 -13.71 2.04
N PHE A 7 -2.78 -14.98 1.74
CA PHE A 7 -2.83 -15.44 0.34
C PHE A 7 -3.88 -14.70 -0.47
N LEU A 8 -5.04 -14.44 0.12
CA LEU A 8 -6.12 -13.69 -0.53
C LEU A 8 -5.68 -12.25 -0.85
N LEU A 9 -5.04 -11.55 0.08
CA LEU A 9 -4.48 -10.22 -0.15
C LEU A 9 -3.40 -10.22 -1.23
N MET A 10 -2.49 -11.21 -1.20
CA MET A 10 -1.46 -11.37 -2.24
C MET A 10 -2.07 -11.53 -3.64
N LEU A 11 -3.14 -12.34 -3.77
CA LEU A 11 -3.82 -12.52 -5.06
C LEU A 11 -4.53 -11.25 -5.53
N ILE A 12 -5.19 -10.51 -4.62
CA ILE A 12 -5.85 -9.24 -4.97
C ILE A 12 -4.83 -8.21 -5.47
N VAL A 13 -3.73 -8.02 -4.73
CA VAL A 13 -2.69 -7.04 -5.10
C VAL A 13 -1.99 -7.49 -6.39
N SER A 14 -1.70 -8.78 -6.53
CA SER A 14 -1.13 -9.35 -7.75
C SER A 14 -2.03 -9.15 -8.97
N TYR A 15 -3.35 -9.33 -8.82
CA TYR A 15 -4.31 -9.06 -9.88
C TYR A 15 -4.38 -7.57 -10.24
N ALA A 16 -4.33 -6.67 -9.25
CA ALA A 16 -4.27 -5.24 -9.53
C ALA A 16 -3.00 -4.85 -10.32
N PHE A 17 -1.85 -5.42 -9.96
CA PHE A 17 -0.58 -5.13 -10.61
C PHE A 17 -0.43 -5.81 -11.97
N PHE A 18 -1.14 -6.92 -12.21
CA PHE A 18 -1.28 -7.54 -13.52
C PHE A 18 -1.90 -6.59 -14.55
N GLN A 19 -2.87 -5.76 -14.14
CA GLN A 19 -3.55 -4.79 -15.02
C GLN A 19 -2.68 -3.56 -15.33
N GLU A 20 -1.81 -3.16 -14.39
CA GLU A 20 -0.95 -1.99 -14.54
C GLU A 20 0.38 -2.29 -15.25
N GLY A 21 0.84 -3.55 -15.20
CA GLY A 21 2.08 -4.01 -15.84
C GLY A 21 3.35 -3.71 -15.05
N LEU A 22 4.46 -4.35 -15.42
CA LEU A 22 5.70 -4.43 -14.62
C LEU A 22 6.25 -3.08 -14.15
N PHE A 23 6.37 -2.09 -15.05
CA PHE A 23 6.98 -0.80 -14.69
C PHE A 23 6.16 -0.05 -13.66
N VAL A 24 4.86 0.06 -13.91
CA VAL A 24 3.92 0.77 -13.04
C VAL A 24 3.78 0.02 -11.72
N ALA A 25 3.71 -1.30 -11.75
CA ALA A 25 3.72 -2.16 -10.59
C ALA A 25 4.97 -1.94 -9.72
N PHE A 26 6.15 -1.84 -10.34
CA PHE A 26 7.39 -1.58 -9.61
C PHE A 26 7.43 -0.17 -9.00
N CYS A 27 7.00 0.86 -9.74
CA CYS A 27 6.87 2.21 -9.21
C CYS A 27 5.90 2.27 -8.02
N ASN A 28 4.75 1.59 -8.14
CA ASN A 28 3.78 1.51 -7.04
C ASN A 28 4.33 0.70 -5.86
N PHE A 29 5.13 -0.34 -6.09
CA PHE A 29 5.81 -1.04 -5.01
C PHE A 29 6.81 -0.14 -4.27
N VAL A 30 7.60 0.66 -4.98
CA VAL A 30 8.53 1.63 -4.36
C VAL A 30 7.76 2.71 -3.59
N ASN A 31 6.70 3.26 -4.16
CA ASN A 31 5.83 4.24 -3.49
C ASN A 31 5.21 3.65 -2.21
N MET A 32 4.84 2.37 -2.23
CA MET A 32 4.33 1.66 -1.06
C MET A 32 5.41 1.52 0.04
N LEU A 33 6.66 1.19 -0.31
CA LEU A 33 7.75 1.14 0.67
C LEU A 33 8.02 2.51 1.29
N LEU A 34 8.00 3.58 0.49
CA LEU A 34 8.16 4.95 0.99
C LEU A 34 6.99 5.38 1.89
N ALA A 35 5.75 5.02 1.53
CA ALA A 35 4.58 5.25 2.37
C ALA A 35 4.72 4.55 3.74
N PHE A 36 5.27 3.34 3.79
CA PHE A 36 5.54 2.67 5.07
C PHE A 36 6.54 3.40 5.95
N VAL A 37 7.59 3.99 5.36
CA VAL A 37 8.54 4.81 6.13
C VAL A 37 7.82 6.01 6.76
N VAL A 38 6.88 6.63 6.04
CA VAL A 38 6.05 7.72 6.58
C VAL A 38 5.16 7.20 7.72
N VAL A 39 4.48 6.07 7.55
CA VAL A 39 3.63 5.52 8.61
C VAL A 39 4.44 5.24 9.88
N VAL A 40 5.58 4.55 9.77
CA VAL A 40 6.43 4.22 10.92
C VAL A 40 6.93 5.49 11.64
N GLY A 41 7.20 6.57 10.91
CA GLY A 41 7.66 7.82 11.49
C GLY A 41 6.58 8.71 12.12
N PHE A 42 5.31 8.54 11.72
CA PHE A 42 4.24 9.49 12.08
C PHE A 42 2.98 8.84 12.65
N TYR A 43 2.89 7.52 12.79
CA TYR A 43 1.67 6.88 13.29
C TYR A 43 1.34 7.30 14.73
N GLU A 44 2.31 7.36 15.65
CA GLU A 44 2.08 7.72 17.06
C GLU A 44 1.45 9.11 17.25
N PRO A 45 2.00 10.22 16.71
CA PRO A 45 1.38 11.53 16.91
C PRO A 45 -0.01 11.62 16.25
N VAL A 46 -0.25 10.86 15.17
CA VAL A 46 -1.54 10.84 14.48
C VAL A 46 -2.56 10.00 15.27
N ALA A 47 -2.14 8.89 15.87
CA ALA A 47 -3.00 8.08 16.73
C ALA A 47 -3.48 8.86 17.95
N VAL A 48 -2.59 9.60 18.63
CA VAL A 48 -2.97 10.48 19.77
C VAL A 48 -3.97 11.56 19.35
N PHE A 49 -3.79 12.14 18.16
CA PHE A 49 -4.75 13.11 17.63
C PHE A 49 -6.12 12.47 17.35
N PHE A 50 -6.15 11.23 16.85
CA PHE A 50 -7.38 10.49 16.63
C PHE A 50 -8.05 10.07 17.95
N GLU A 51 -7.28 9.72 18.98
CA GLU A 51 -7.79 9.40 20.32
C GLU A 51 -8.55 10.58 20.92
N GLU A 52 -8.01 11.80 20.82
CA GLU A 52 -8.70 13.00 21.28
C GLU A 52 -9.97 13.30 20.47
N LEU A 53 -9.98 12.99 19.17
CA LEU A 53 -11.11 13.27 18.28
C LEU A 53 -12.22 12.21 18.36
N LEU A 54 -11.87 10.96 18.63
CA LEU A 54 -12.76 9.79 18.61
C LEU A 54 -13.24 9.38 20.01
N ARG A 55 -12.76 10.05 21.06
CA ARG A 55 -13.20 9.85 22.44
C ARG A 55 -14.73 9.85 22.54
N ASP A 56 -15.30 8.82 23.17
CA ASP A 56 -16.75 8.55 23.31
C ASP A 56 -17.49 8.14 22.00
N SER A 57 -16.77 7.76 20.94
CA SER A 57 -17.34 7.25 19.68
C SER A 57 -17.31 5.72 19.59
N PHE A 58 -18.00 5.15 18.58
CA PHE A 58 -17.95 3.72 18.26
C PHE A 58 -16.57 3.22 17.78
N ALA A 59 -15.67 4.13 17.44
CA ALA A 59 -14.32 3.83 16.99
C ALA A 59 -13.24 4.03 18.07
N ASP A 60 -13.67 4.25 19.32
CA ASP A 60 -12.81 4.29 20.51
C ASP A 60 -12.15 2.91 20.68
N GLY A 61 -10.81 2.87 20.61
CA GLY A 61 -9.98 1.65 20.60
C GLY A 61 -9.53 1.16 19.21
N PHE A 62 -9.89 1.85 18.12
CA PHE A 62 -9.39 1.57 16.76
C PHE A 62 -8.46 2.67 16.22
N GLU A 63 -8.00 3.58 17.06
CA GLU A 63 -7.25 4.77 16.66
C GLU A 63 -5.95 4.41 15.94
N ASP A 64 -5.19 3.45 16.47
CA ASP A 64 -3.92 3.01 15.91
C ASP A 64 -4.11 2.45 14.49
N ALA A 65 -5.13 1.60 14.30
CA ALA A 65 -5.43 1.01 13.00
C ALA A 65 -5.89 2.08 11.99
N ILE A 66 -6.71 3.03 12.43
CA ILE A 66 -7.19 4.14 11.59
C ILE A 66 -6.02 5.07 11.22
N ALA A 67 -5.15 5.39 12.17
CA ALA A 67 -3.98 6.24 11.95
C ALA A 67 -3.01 5.59 10.97
N MET A 68 -2.68 4.31 11.15
CA MET A 68 -1.77 3.57 10.28
C MET A 68 -2.32 3.43 8.86
N VAL A 69 -3.56 2.95 8.71
CA VAL A 69 -4.18 2.77 7.39
C VAL A 69 -4.42 4.12 6.72
N GLY A 70 -4.88 5.12 7.47
CA GLY A 70 -5.12 6.47 6.97
C GLY A 70 -3.84 7.13 6.46
N LEU A 71 -2.76 7.10 7.25
CA LEU A 71 -1.46 7.63 6.84
C LEU A 71 -0.90 6.88 5.64
N PHE A 72 -1.04 5.55 5.60
CA PHE A 72 -0.60 4.76 4.47
C PHE A 72 -1.33 5.18 3.19
N LEU A 73 -2.67 5.26 3.21
CA LEU A 73 -3.48 5.63 2.04
C LEU A 73 -3.18 7.05 1.56
N VAL A 74 -3.06 8.02 2.47
CA VAL A 74 -2.77 9.42 2.13
C VAL A 74 -1.36 9.54 1.54
N SER A 75 -0.35 8.97 2.20
CA SER A 75 1.05 9.05 1.74
C SER A 75 1.26 8.30 0.43
N PHE A 76 0.72 7.08 0.30
CA PHE A 76 0.78 6.30 -0.93
C PHE A 76 0.06 7.01 -2.09
N GLY A 77 -1.14 7.55 -1.84
CA GLY A 77 -1.90 8.31 -2.83
C GLY A 77 -1.15 9.56 -3.30
N ALA A 78 -0.59 10.33 -2.36
CA ALA A 78 0.23 11.50 -2.68
C ALA A 78 1.46 11.13 -3.51
N LEU A 79 2.20 10.08 -3.12
CA LEU A 79 3.36 9.59 -3.86
C LEU A 79 2.98 9.09 -5.26
N LYS A 80 1.85 8.40 -5.42
CA LYS A 80 1.35 7.94 -6.73
C LYS A 80 1.03 9.13 -7.64
N VAL A 81 0.34 10.15 -7.12
CA VAL A 81 0.02 11.36 -7.89
C VAL A 81 1.30 12.12 -8.27
N LEU A 82 2.24 12.28 -7.33
CA LEU A 82 3.53 12.92 -7.61
C LEU A 82 4.31 12.15 -8.67
N ALA A 83 4.41 10.82 -8.55
CA ALA A 83 5.10 10.00 -9.54
C ALA A 83 4.52 10.15 -10.95
N LEU A 84 3.18 10.20 -11.07
CA LEU A 84 2.50 10.42 -12.35
C LEU A 84 2.79 11.81 -12.94
N GLN A 85 2.95 12.84 -12.11
CA GLN A 85 3.28 14.19 -12.57
C GLN A 85 4.75 14.35 -12.97
N LEU A 86 5.66 13.70 -12.24
CA LEU A 86 7.11 13.78 -12.51
C LEU A 86 7.53 12.94 -13.73
N ALA A 87 6.94 11.76 -13.93
CA ALA A 87 7.34 10.83 -14.99
C ALA A 87 6.10 10.15 -15.61
N PRO A 88 5.42 10.82 -16.57
CA PRO A 88 4.25 10.25 -17.23
C PRO A 88 4.60 9.17 -18.28
N SER A 89 5.88 9.00 -18.60
CA SER A 89 6.32 8.02 -19.60
C SER A 89 6.43 6.62 -19.00
N VAL A 90 5.81 5.65 -19.68
CA VAL A 90 5.92 4.23 -19.36
C VAL A 90 6.90 3.54 -20.28
N ILE A 91 7.78 2.72 -19.70
CA ILE A 91 8.69 1.86 -20.48
C ILE A 91 7.87 0.73 -21.09
N VAL A 92 7.96 0.58 -22.41
CA VAL A 92 7.27 -0.49 -23.16
C VAL A 92 8.11 -1.77 -23.09
N TYR A 93 7.52 -2.84 -22.58
CA TYR A 93 8.13 -4.16 -22.52
C TYR A 93 7.43 -5.14 -23.46
N GLN A 94 8.10 -6.25 -23.77
CA GLN A 94 7.45 -7.40 -24.39
C GLN A 94 6.29 -7.88 -23.51
N HIS A 95 5.13 -8.15 -24.12
CA HIS A 95 3.86 -8.42 -23.42
C HIS A 95 3.99 -9.44 -22.29
N LEU A 96 4.76 -10.52 -22.51
CA LEU A 96 4.97 -11.59 -21.53
C LEU A 96 5.71 -11.08 -20.27
N VAL A 97 6.75 -10.27 -20.45
CA VAL A 97 7.54 -9.67 -19.35
C VAL A 97 6.73 -8.59 -18.64
N HIS A 98 5.98 -7.79 -19.41
CA HIS A 98 5.11 -6.75 -18.90
C HIS A 98 4.08 -7.31 -17.91
N THR A 99 3.44 -8.42 -18.28
CA THR A 99 2.34 -9.00 -17.52
C THR A 99 2.83 -9.90 -16.37
N LEU A 100 3.76 -10.83 -16.62
CA LEU A 100 4.29 -11.69 -15.56
C LEU A 100 5.10 -10.90 -14.52
N GLY A 101 5.83 -9.87 -14.97
CA GLY A 101 6.57 -9.00 -14.09
C GLY A 101 5.66 -8.28 -13.09
N GLY A 102 4.52 -7.77 -13.55
CA GLY A 102 3.50 -7.17 -12.69
C GLY A 102 2.96 -8.16 -11.65
N VAL A 103 2.66 -9.39 -12.04
CA VAL A 103 2.18 -10.46 -11.14
C VAL A 103 3.18 -10.73 -10.01
N VAL A 104 4.46 -10.92 -10.36
CA VAL A 104 5.52 -11.23 -9.38
C VAL A 104 5.71 -10.08 -8.41
N VAL A 105 5.81 -8.85 -8.91
CA VAL A 105 5.93 -7.66 -8.05
C VAL A 105 4.70 -7.51 -7.17
N GLY A 106 3.50 -7.75 -7.69
CA GLY A 106 2.27 -7.67 -6.93
C GLY A 106 2.11 -8.76 -5.86
N LEU A 107 2.66 -9.97 -6.08
CA LEU A 107 2.73 -11.00 -5.03
C LEU A 107 3.63 -10.54 -3.89
N ILE A 108 4.81 -9.99 -4.21
CA ILE A 108 5.74 -9.46 -3.20
C ILE A 108 5.10 -8.29 -2.46
N ALA A 109 4.52 -7.33 -3.18
CA ALA A 109 3.82 -6.19 -2.61
C ALA A 109 2.69 -6.65 -1.68
N GLY A 110 1.85 -7.59 -2.13
CA GLY A 110 0.77 -8.12 -1.32
C GLY A 110 1.24 -8.84 -0.06
N TYR A 111 2.41 -9.49 -0.09
CA TYR A 111 3.01 -10.08 1.11
C TYR A 111 3.38 -9.00 2.13
N PHE A 112 4.07 -7.95 1.71
CA PHE A 112 4.42 -6.82 2.58
C PHE A 112 3.18 -6.10 3.12
N LEU A 113 2.17 -5.87 2.27
CA LEU A 113 0.91 -5.24 2.67
C LEU A 113 0.17 -6.09 3.71
N SER A 114 0.16 -7.40 3.52
CA SER A 114 -0.44 -8.31 4.49
C SER A 114 0.27 -8.24 5.83
N GLY A 115 1.61 -8.24 5.85
CA GLY A 115 2.39 -8.09 7.08
C GLY A 115 2.07 -6.79 7.80
N PHE A 116 1.97 -5.69 7.06
CA PHE A 116 1.58 -4.40 7.60
C PHE A 116 0.18 -4.39 8.23
N LEU A 117 -0.82 -5.02 7.58
CA LEU A 117 -2.20 -5.06 8.11
C LEU A 117 -2.38 -5.98 9.31
N TRP A 118 -1.43 -6.90 9.54
CA TRP A 118 -1.46 -7.82 10.69
C TRP A 118 -0.60 -7.35 11.87
N CYS A 119 0.20 -6.30 11.68
CA CYS A 119 0.91 -5.62 12.77
C CYS A 119 -0.06 -4.71 13.53
#